data_AF-A0A6P6K0D8-F1
#
_entry.id   AF-A0A6P6K0D8-F1
#
_cell.length_a   1.000
_cell.length_b   1.000
_cell.length_c   1.000
_cell.angle_alpha   90.00
_cell.angle_beta   90.00
_cell.angle_gamma   90.00
#
_symmetry.space_group_name_H-M   'P 1'
#
loop_
_entity.id
_entity.type
_entity.pdbx_description
1 polymer ?
#
loop_
_entity_poly.entity_id
_entity_poly.type
_entity_poly.pdbx_seq_one_letter_code
_entity_poly.pdbx_strand_id
1 'polypeptide(L)'
;MKSACLSLLLVSVCWALPFRQSGFMDFMIEDEQGSGSPMPPTRRPPVQTPPVLTEEPEGSFCPFRCQCHLRVVQCSDLGLKNVPEKIPLDSTLLDLQNNKISEIRENDFKGLKGLQTLILVNNKITIIHAKALSSLINLERLYLSKNLLKDVPANIPKSLQELRIHENQITKIKKSSFAGMANVIVMELGSNPLSSSGVDNGAFADLKRVSYIRIADTNITSIPKGLPSSLFELHLDGNKITKVTADSLKGLKNLSKLGLSHNEISVVENGSLANVPHLRELHLDSNMLTSVPAGLPEHKYIQVIYLHSNKIAAVGTEDFCPPGYNTKKAMYSGISLFSNPVPYWEVQPITFRCVFDRSAIQLGNYRKK
;
A
#
# COMPACT_ATOMS: atom_id res chain seq x y z
N MET A 1 -4.81 59.38 14.48
CA MET A 1 -4.68 59.91 13.10
C MET A 1 -4.29 58.73 12.21
N LYS A 2 -5.28 58.13 11.52
CA LYS A 2 -5.45 58.12 10.04
C LYS A 2 -4.17 57.61 9.32
N SER A 3 -4.15 56.54 8.52
CA SER A 3 -5.16 56.08 7.56
C SER A 3 -4.91 54.62 7.18
N ALA A 4 -5.98 53.83 7.01
CA ALA A 4 -5.97 52.49 6.44
C ALA A 4 -6.18 52.59 4.92
N CYS A 5 -5.38 51.85 4.14
CA CYS A 5 -5.53 51.74 2.70
C CYS A 5 -6.16 50.38 2.37
N LEU A 6 -7.39 50.43 1.85
CA LEU A 6 -8.24 49.30 1.50
C LEU A 6 -8.13 49.08 -0.02
N SER A 7 -7.60 47.95 -0.46
CA SER A 7 -7.56 47.57 -1.89
C SER A 7 -8.45 46.35 -2.12
N LEU A 8 -9.62 46.60 -2.74
CA LEU A 8 -10.57 45.61 -3.22
C LEU A 8 -10.04 44.90 -4.48
N LEU A 9 -10.09 43.56 -4.50
CA LEU A 9 -9.98 42.74 -5.70
C LEU A 9 -11.38 42.24 -6.08
N LEU A 10 -11.84 42.65 -7.27
CA LEU A 10 -13.12 42.29 -7.86
C LEU A 10 -13.09 40.85 -8.40
N VAL A 11 -13.98 40.01 -7.89
CA VAL A 11 -14.29 38.67 -8.42
C VAL A 11 -15.41 38.81 -9.46
N SER A 12 -15.14 38.41 -10.70
CA SER A 12 -16.14 38.31 -11.77
C SER A 12 -17.05 37.11 -11.55
N VAL A 13 -18.28 37.36 -11.12
CA VAL A 13 -19.34 36.36 -10.96
C VAL A 13 -20.05 36.19 -12.31
N CYS A 14 -19.95 35.00 -12.89
CA CYS A 14 -20.69 34.61 -14.09
C CYS A 14 -22.11 34.17 -13.66
N TRP A 15 -23.13 34.93 -14.05
CA TRP A 15 -24.53 34.63 -13.77
C TRP A 15 -25.11 33.82 -14.94
N ALA A 16 -25.35 32.52 -14.73
CA ALA A 16 -26.24 31.73 -15.57
C ALA A 16 -27.45 31.31 -14.72
N LEU A 17 -28.63 31.80 -15.09
CA LEU A 17 -29.92 31.43 -14.50
C LEU A 17 -30.42 30.08 -15.09
N PRO A 18 -31.28 29.35 -14.37
CA PRO A 18 -31.54 27.93 -14.62
C PRO A 18 -32.51 27.69 -15.78
N PHE A 19 -32.17 26.72 -16.64
CA PHE A 19 -33.06 26.22 -17.68
C PHE A 19 -34.10 25.27 -17.06
N ARG A 20 -35.37 25.62 -17.16
CA ARG A 20 -36.53 24.86 -16.66
C ARG A 20 -37.34 24.39 -17.86
N GLN A 21 -37.31 23.10 -18.17
CA GLN A 21 -38.09 22.52 -19.26
C GLN A 21 -39.35 21.86 -18.69
N SER A 22 -40.51 22.45 -18.97
CA SER A 22 -41.83 21.89 -18.66
C SER A 22 -42.53 21.50 -19.97
N GLY A 23 -42.98 20.24 -20.03
CA GLY A 23 -44.15 19.72 -20.76
C GLY A 23 -44.37 20.16 -22.21
N PHE A 24 -44.16 19.24 -23.15
CA PHE A 24 -44.62 19.34 -24.53
C PHE A 24 -45.91 18.50 -24.70
N MET A 25 -47.05 19.07 -24.33
CA MET A 25 -48.38 18.59 -24.72
C MET A 25 -49.34 19.78 -24.65
N ASP A 26 -49.51 20.51 -25.75
CA ASP A 26 -50.77 21.16 -26.10
C ASP A 26 -50.66 21.78 -27.50
N PHE A 27 -51.23 21.13 -28.49
CA PHE A 27 -51.72 21.76 -29.73
C PHE A 27 -52.73 20.79 -30.37
N MET A 28 -53.96 20.81 -29.84
CA MET A 28 -55.16 20.45 -30.59
C MET A 28 -55.93 21.75 -30.85
N ILE A 29 -56.17 22.08 -32.12
CA ILE A 29 -57.33 22.88 -32.57
C ILE A 29 -57.77 22.38 -33.96
N GLU A 30 -58.92 21.71 -33.93
CA GLU A 30 -60.14 21.82 -34.75
C GLU A 30 -60.24 21.43 -36.25
N ASP A 31 -61.41 20.83 -36.50
CA ASP A 31 -61.98 20.17 -37.67
C ASP A 31 -62.35 21.08 -38.85
N GLU A 32 -62.37 20.50 -40.06
CA GLU A 32 -63.43 20.81 -41.04
C GLU A 32 -63.79 19.58 -41.91
N GLN A 33 -65.09 19.34 -42.07
CA GLN A 33 -65.69 18.24 -42.83
C GLN A 33 -65.81 18.55 -44.32
N GLY A 34 -65.59 17.55 -45.19
CA GLY A 34 -65.88 17.62 -46.63
C GLY A 34 -66.10 16.24 -47.25
N SER A 35 -67.28 16.03 -47.82
CA SER A 35 -67.85 14.79 -48.38
C SER A 35 -67.34 14.37 -49.77
N GLY A 36 -67.29 13.06 -50.09
CA GLY A 36 -67.31 12.57 -51.48
C GLY A 36 -66.83 11.12 -51.74
N SER A 37 -67.80 10.21 -51.89
CA SER A 37 -67.92 8.85 -52.49
C SER A 37 -66.76 8.10 -53.24
N PRO A 38 -66.85 6.75 -53.42
CA PRO A 38 -65.69 5.82 -53.47
C PRO A 38 -65.39 5.12 -54.83
N MET A 39 -64.13 4.71 -55.07
CA MET A 39 -63.66 3.68 -56.06
C MET A 39 -62.16 3.31 -55.82
N PRO A 40 -61.58 2.23 -56.41
CA PRO A 40 -61.68 0.78 -56.12
C PRO A 40 -60.32 0.20 -55.59
N PRO A 41 -60.17 -1.11 -55.29
CA PRO A 41 -59.04 -1.60 -54.50
C PRO A 41 -57.78 -1.83 -55.36
N THR A 42 -56.69 -1.13 -55.06
CA THR A 42 -55.37 -1.40 -55.66
C THR A 42 -54.49 -2.24 -54.73
N ARG A 43 -53.93 -3.28 -55.35
CA ARG A 43 -53.11 -4.37 -54.80
C ARG A 43 -52.00 -3.91 -53.84
N ARG A 44 -51.85 -4.64 -52.73
CA ARG A 44 -50.69 -4.56 -51.83
C ARG A 44 -49.41 -4.99 -52.58
N PRO A 45 -48.31 -4.22 -52.53
CA PRO A 45 -46.98 -4.73 -52.86
C PRO A 45 -46.46 -5.62 -51.72
N PRO A 46 -45.48 -6.51 -51.97
CA PRO A 46 -44.99 -7.43 -50.95
C PRO A 46 -44.24 -6.69 -49.85
N VAL A 47 -44.40 -7.17 -48.62
CA VAL A 47 -43.62 -6.79 -47.45
C VAL A 47 -42.14 -7.00 -47.76
N GLN A 48 -41.41 -5.90 -47.98
CA GLN A 48 -39.96 -5.93 -47.91
C GLN A 48 -39.60 -6.02 -46.43
N THR A 49 -39.14 -7.19 -46.02
CA THR A 49 -38.40 -7.35 -44.77
C THR A 49 -37.23 -6.37 -44.80
N PRO A 50 -37.07 -5.48 -43.79
CA PRO A 50 -35.89 -4.65 -43.74
C PRO A 50 -34.65 -5.55 -43.66
N PRO A 51 -33.55 -5.17 -44.34
CA PRO A 51 -32.33 -5.95 -44.30
C PRO A 51 -31.88 -6.05 -42.85
N VAL A 52 -31.55 -7.29 -42.45
CA VAL A 52 -30.88 -7.62 -41.20
C VAL A 52 -29.77 -6.60 -41.02
N LEU A 53 -29.91 -5.76 -40.00
CA LEU A 53 -28.83 -4.91 -39.54
C LEU A 53 -27.68 -5.87 -39.19
N THR A 54 -26.65 -5.75 -40.01
CA THR A 54 -25.30 -6.27 -39.78
C THR A 54 -24.99 -6.22 -38.29
N GLU A 55 -24.54 -7.37 -37.77
CA GLU A 55 -23.93 -7.58 -36.47
C GLU A 55 -23.49 -6.27 -35.81
N GLU A 56 -24.16 -5.90 -34.71
CA GLU A 56 -23.53 -4.97 -33.77
C GLU A 56 -22.13 -5.53 -33.49
N PRO A 57 -21.06 -4.70 -33.51
CA PRO A 57 -19.78 -5.20 -33.05
C PRO A 57 -20.05 -5.76 -31.66
N GLU A 58 -19.58 -6.97 -31.37
CA GLU A 58 -19.67 -7.57 -30.02
C GLU A 58 -19.15 -6.54 -29.02
N GLY A 59 -20.08 -5.73 -28.51
CA GLY A 59 -19.74 -4.49 -27.88
C GLY A 59 -19.09 -4.88 -26.58
N SER A 60 -17.87 -4.41 -26.36
CA SER A 60 -17.25 -4.39 -25.05
C SER A 60 -18.10 -3.48 -24.15
N PHE A 61 -19.25 -3.99 -23.71
CA PHE A 61 -20.21 -3.26 -22.92
C PHE A 61 -19.54 -2.97 -21.58
N CYS A 62 -19.36 -1.70 -21.29
CA CYS A 62 -18.93 -1.26 -19.98
C CYS A 62 -20.03 -1.57 -18.95
N PRO A 63 -19.70 -1.98 -17.73
CA PRO A 63 -20.71 -2.17 -16.70
C PRO A 63 -21.50 -0.88 -16.43
N PHE A 64 -22.76 -1.03 -16.02
CA PHE A 64 -23.63 0.11 -15.79
C PHE A 64 -23.02 1.09 -14.76
N ARG A 65 -22.94 2.37 -15.15
CA ARG A 65 -22.32 3.49 -14.40
C ARG A 65 -20.79 3.45 -14.28
N CYS A 66 -20.13 2.45 -14.83
CA CYS A 66 -18.68 2.46 -14.95
C CYS A 66 -18.24 3.27 -16.16
N GLN A 67 -16.99 3.76 -16.12
CA GLN A 67 -16.32 4.38 -17.25
C GLN A 67 -15.27 3.43 -17.79
N CYS A 68 -15.37 3.10 -19.08
CA CYS A 68 -14.42 2.24 -19.75
C CYS A 68 -13.74 3.03 -20.86
N HIS A 69 -12.42 3.22 -20.77
CA HIS A 69 -11.64 3.94 -21.76
C HIS A 69 -10.26 3.31 -21.90
N LEU A 70 -9.81 3.03 -23.12
CA LEU A 70 -8.47 2.50 -23.42
C LEU A 70 -8.04 1.34 -22.51
N ARG A 71 -8.89 0.30 -22.38
CA ARG A 71 -8.65 -0.90 -21.54
C ARG A 71 -8.59 -0.64 -20.03
N VAL A 72 -8.97 0.54 -19.58
CA VAL A 72 -9.17 0.88 -18.17
C VAL A 72 -10.66 0.84 -17.88
N VAL A 73 -11.04 0.06 -16.86
CA VAL A 73 -12.42 -0.05 -16.37
C VAL A 73 -12.48 0.58 -14.99
N GLN A 74 -13.12 1.75 -14.90
CA GLN A 74 -13.28 2.52 -13.68
C GLN A 74 -14.71 2.38 -13.14
N CYS A 75 -14.84 1.70 -12.01
CA CYS A 75 -16.10 1.42 -11.31
C CYS A 75 -16.07 1.87 -9.83
N SER A 76 -15.22 2.85 -9.49
CA SER A 76 -15.12 3.44 -8.14
C SER A 76 -16.43 4.05 -7.64
N ASP A 77 -16.67 3.99 -6.33
CA ASP A 77 -17.71 4.77 -5.62
C ASP A 77 -19.17 4.48 -6.04
N LEU A 78 -19.42 3.36 -6.73
CA LEU A 78 -20.74 3.02 -7.26
C LEU A 78 -21.63 2.25 -6.26
N GLY A 79 -21.05 1.81 -5.14
CA GLY A 79 -21.74 1.00 -4.13
C GLY A 79 -22.10 -0.41 -4.61
N LEU A 80 -21.33 -0.94 -5.56
CA LEU A 80 -21.52 -2.29 -6.13
C LEU A 80 -21.43 -3.34 -5.03
N LYS A 81 -22.38 -4.29 -5.02
CA LYS A 81 -22.41 -5.39 -4.03
C LYS A 81 -21.58 -6.60 -4.46
N ASN A 82 -21.34 -6.75 -5.77
CA ASN A 82 -20.59 -7.84 -6.38
C ASN A 82 -19.72 -7.27 -7.50
N VAL A 83 -18.75 -8.05 -7.97
CA VAL A 83 -17.99 -7.75 -9.19
C VAL A 83 -18.96 -7.70 -10.38
N PRO A 84 -18.88 -6.70 -11.28
CA PRO A 84 -19.76 -6.62 -12.45
C PRO A 84 -19.45 -7.74 -13.46
N GLU A 85 -20.48 -8.33 -14.07
CA GLU A 85 -20.31 -9.47 -15.00
C GLU A 85 -19.78 -9.07 -16.39
N LYS A 86 -20.14 -7.89 -16.88
CA LYS A 86 -19.81 -7.43 -18.24
C LYS A 86 -18.53 -6.59 -18.25
N ILE A 87 -17.39 -7.21 -17.94
CA ILE A 87 -16.08 -6.54 -18.00
C ILE A 87 -15.43 -6.85 -19.36
N PRO A 88 -14.96 -5.85 -20.14
CA PRO A 88 -14.25 -6.08 -21.40
C PRO A 88 -13.02 -7.00 -21.22
N LEU A 89 -12.87 -8.01 -22.07
CA LEU A 89 -11.80 -9.02 -21.95
C LEU A 89 -10.40 -8.47 -22.23
N ASP A 90 -10.31 -7.33 -22.92
CA ASP A 90 -9.08 -6.61 -23.23
C ASP A 90 -8.63 -5.66 -22.11
N SER A 91 -9.35 -5.61 -20.99
CA SER A 91 -9.05 -4.74 -19.85
C SER A 91 -7.68 -5.04 -19.23
N THR A 92 -6.90 -3.99 -19.01
CA THR A 92 -5.57 -4.04 -18.36
C THR A 92 -5.61 -3.55 -16.92
N LEU A 93 -6.54 -2.65 -16.59
CA LEU A 93 -6.75 -2.12 -15.24
C LEU A 93 -8.24 -2.17 -14.90
N LEU A 94 -8.55 -2.81 -13.77
CA LEU A 94 -9.89 -2.87 -13.21
C LEU A 94 -9.89 -2.21 -11.83
N ASP A 95 -10.60 -1.08 -11.74
CA ASP A 95 -10.76 -0.33 -10.50
C ASP A 95 -12.18 -0.48 -9.95
N LEU A 96 -12.29 -1.16 -8.82
CA LEU A 96 -13.52 -1.42 -8.08
C LEU A 96 -13.44 -0.87 -6.65
N GLN A 97 -12.60 0.14 -6.41
CA GLN A 97 -12.43 0.72 -5.07
C GLN A 97 -13.71 1.37 -4.52
N ASN A 98 -13.78 1.48 -3.19
CA ASN A 98 -14.88 2.13 -2.46
C ASN A 98 -16.28 1.61 -2.86
N ASN A 99 -16.41 0.30 -2.99
CA ASN A 99 -17.67 -0.38 -3.24
C ASN A 99 -18.11 -1.18 -2.00
N LYS A 100 -19.14 -2.00 -2.14
CA LYS A 100 -19.71 -2.83 -1.07
C LYS A 100 -19.55 -4.32 -1.38
N ILE A 101 -18.50 -4.69 -2.11
CA ILE A 101 -18.24 -6.07 -2.53
C ILE A 101 -17.92 -6.90 -1.29
N SER A 102 -18.68 -7.98 -1.06
CA SER A 102 -18.53 -8.84 0.13
C SER A 102 -17.74 -10.13 -0.11
N GLU A 103 -17.75 -10.64 -1.33
CA GLU A 103 -17.09 -11.87 -1.74
C GLU A 103 -16.60 -11.77 -3.18
N ILE A 104 -15.58 -12.56 -3.52
CA ILE A 104 -15.14 -12.77 -4.91
C ILE A 104 -15.36 -14.25 -5.25
N ARG A 105 -16.16 -14.51 -6.27
CA ARG A 105 -16.56 -15.84 -6.72
C ARG A 105 -15.57 -16.39 -7.75
N GLU A 106 -15.69 -17.69 -8.02
CA GLU A 106 -14.79 -18.41 -8.94
C GLU A 106 -14.68 -17.78 -10.33
N ASN A 107 -15.79 -17.27 -10.87
CA ASN A 107 -15.87 -16.83 -12.26
C ASN A 107 -15.88 -15.31 -12.43
N ASP A 108 -15.76 -14.53 -11.35
CA ASP A 108 -15.87 -13.06 -11.40
C ASP A 108 -14.83 -12.40 -12.30
N PHE A 109 -13.64 -13.01 -12.43
CA PHE A 109 -12.55 -12.52 -13.29
C PHE A 109 -12.22 -13.49 -14.42
N LYS A 110 -13.17 -14.33 -14.81
CA LYS A 110 -12.94 -15.32 -15.86
C LYS A 110 -12.67 -14.62 -17.19
N GLY A 111 -11.59 -15.04 -17.87
CA GLY A 111 -11.25 -14.54 -19.20
C GLY A 111 -10.41 -13.25 -19.24
N LEU A 112 -10.24 -12.55 -18.12
CA LEU A 112 -9.44 -11.31 -18.01
C LEU A 112 -7.92 -11.59 -18.00
N LYS A 113 -7.43 -12.28 -19.03
CA LYS A 113 -6.02 -12.71 -19.14
C LYS A 113 -5.06 -11.53 -19.31
N GLY A 114 -5.53 -10.41 -19.83
CA GLY A 114 -4.74 -9.18 -20.06
C GLY A 114 -4.64 -8.27 -18.83
N LEU A 115 -5.35 -8.58 -17.74
CA LEU A 115 -5.42 -7.72 -16.57
C LEU A 115 -4.07 -7.69 -15.84
N GLN A 116 -3.53 -6.50 -15.66
CA GLN A 116 -2.26 -6.24 -14.99
C GLN A 116 -2.46 -5.66 -13.59
N THR A 117 -3.50 -4.86 -13.39
CA THR A 117 -3.78 -4.20 -12.10
C THR A 117 -5.23 -4.39 -11.70
N LEU A 118 -5.44 -4.92 -10.49
CA LEU A 118 -6.76 -5.10 -9.88
C LEU A 118 -6.82 -4.33 -8.57
N ILE A 119 -7.73 -3.35 -8.50
CA ILE A 119 -7.94 -2.49 -7.34
C ILE A 119 -9.29 -2.82 -6.72
N LEU A 120 -9.26 -3.34 -5.49
CA LEU A 120 -10.42 -3.72 -4.68
C LEU A 120 -10.36 -3.04 -3.30
N VAL A 121 -9.66 -1.91 -3.23
CA VAL A 121 -9.42 -1.17 -1.99
C VAL A 121 -10.73 -0.65 -1.42
N ASN A 122 -10.87 -0.67 -0.09
CA ASN A 122 -12.03 -0.13 0.61
C ASN A 122 -13.35 -0.79 0.16
N ASN A 123 -13.41 -2.11 0.32
CA ASN A 123 -14.61 -2.91 0.10
C ASN A 123 -14.97 -3.66 1.40
N LYS A 124 -15.86 -4.64 1.34
CA LYS A 124 -16.26 -5.47 2.48
C LYS A 124 -15.89 -6.94 2.26
N ILE A 125 -14.81 -7.18 1.51
CA ILE A 125 -14.45 -8.53 1.05
C ILE A 125 -14.03 -9.37 2.26
N THR A 126 -14.75 -10.45 2.49
CA THR A 126 -14.48 -11.40 3.57
C THR A 126 -13.83 -12.68 3.05
N ILE A 127 -14.22 -13.11 1.83
CA ILE A 127 -13.82 -14.37 1.23
C ILE A 127 -13.48 -14.14 -0.24
N ILE A 128 -12.36 -14.72 -0.69
CA ILE A 128 -11.98 -14.82 -2.10
C ILE A 128 -11.90 -16.30 -2.43
N HIS A 129 -12.68 -16.73 -3.42
CA HIS A 129 -12.66 -18.12 -3.85
C HIS A 129 -11.27 -18.51 -4.39
N ALA A 130 -10.79 -19.71 -4.05
CA ALA A 130 -9.41 -20.14 -4.31
C ALA A 130 -9.02 -20.16 -5.80
N LYS A 131 -9.99 -20.17 -6.72
CA LYS A 131 -9.76 -20.13 -8.17
C LYS A 131 -10.06 -18.77 -8.81
N ALA A 132 -10.61 -17.82 -8.06
CA ALA A 132 -11.06 -16.53 -8.60
C ALA A 132 -9.94 -15.74 -9.29
N LEU A 133 -8.73 -15.79 -8.74
CA LEU A 133 -7.57 -15.04 -9.27
C LEU A 133 -6.74 -15.85 -10.27
N SER A 134 -7.03 -17.15 -10.46
CA SER A 134 -6.18 -18.06 -11.25
C SER A 134 -6.18 -17.76 -12.76
N SER A 135 -7.24 -17.13 -13.27
CA SER A 135 -7.36 -16.71 -14.67
C SER A 135 -6.49 -15.50 -15.01
N LEU A 136 -6.06 -14.74 -14.00
CA LEU A 136 -5.37 -13.45 -14.14
C LEU A 136 -3.87 -13.65 -14.37
N ILE A 137 -3.51 -14.35 -15.45
CA ILE A 137 -2.15 -14.83 -15.71
C ILE A 137 -1.10 -13.71 -15.84
N ASN A 138 -1.49 -12.48 -16.18
CA ASN A 138 -0.61 -11.32 -16.32
C ASN A 138 -0.76 -10.30 -15.18
N LEU A 139 -1.40 -10.67 -14.07
CA LEU A 139 -1.62 -9.76 -12.95
C LEU A 139 -0.31 -9.41 -12.26
N GLU A 140 0.03 -8.12 -12.22
CA GLU A 140 1.24 -7.61 -11.58
C GLU A 140 0.94 -6.95 -10.24
N ARG A 141 -0.22 -6.29 -10.10
CA ARG A 141 -0.59 -5.53 -8.90
C ARG A 141 -1.98 -5.93 -8.41
N LEU A 142 -2.04 -6.29 -7.13
CA LEU A 142 -3.28 -6.66 -6.46
C LEU A 142 -3.44 -5.86 -5.17
N TYR A 143 -4.42 -4.96 -5.17
CA TYR A 143 -4.73 -4.11 -4.02
C TYR A 143 -6.04 -4.54 -3.38
N LEU A 144 -5.94 -5.14 -2.20
CA LEU A 144 -7.02 -5.69 -1.39
C LEU A 144 -7.10 -5.01 -0.02
N SER A 145 -6.53 -3.81 0.09
CA SER A 145 -6.44 -3.11 1.36
C SER A 145 -7.79 -2.55 1.82
N LYS A 146 -7.96 -2.34 3.13
CA LYS A 146 -9.23 -1.89 3.73
C LYS A 146 -10.39 -2.83 3.39
N ASN A 147 -10.21 -4.11 3.73
CA ASN A 147 -11.22 -5.15 3.56
C ASN A 147 -11.36 -5.96 4.86
N LEU A 148 -12.06 -7.09 4.82
CA LEU A 148 -12.36 -7.92 5.98
C LEU A 148 -11.77 -9.33 5.83
N LEU A 149 -10.66 -9.47 5.09
CA LEU A 149 -10.01 -10.75 4.82
C LEU A 149 -9.40 -11.33 6.10
N LYS A 150 -9.63 -12.63 6.35
CA LYS A 150 -9.08 -13.34 7.51
C LYS A 150 -7.78 -14.10 7.21
N ASP A 151 -7.54 -14.37 5.94
CA ASP A 151 -6.39 -15.12 5.45
C ASP A 151 -5.87 -14.48 4.16
N VAL A 152 -4.58 -14.71 3.86
CA VAL A 152 -4.00 -14.36 2.56
C VAL A 152 -4.67 -15.21 1.47
N PRO A 153 -5.12 -14.61 0.35
CA PRO A 153 -5.79 -15.36 -0.72
C PRO A 153 -4.89 -16.47 -1.30
N ALA A 154 -5.48 -17.65 -1.53
CA ALA A 154 -4.78 -18.78 -2.13
C ALA A 154 -4.67 -18.63 -3.66
N ASN A 155 -3.67 -19.31 -4.25
CA ASN A 155 -3.46 -19.41 -5.70
C ASN A 155 -3.35 -18.06 -6.43
N ILE A 156 -2.68 -17.09 -5.81
CA ILE A 156 -2.35 -15.83 -6.47
C ILE A 156 -1.46 -16.13 -7.70
N PRO A 157 -1.67 -15.43 -8.83
CA PRO A 157 -0.86 -15.58 -10.03
C PRO A 157 0.65 -15.41 -9.78
N LYS A 158 1.45 -16.24 -10.46
CA LYS A 158 2.92 -16.18 -10.38
C LYS A 158 3.52 -14.90 -10.96
N SER A 159 2.74 -14.15 -11.74
CA SER A 159 3.10 -12.86 -12.32
C SER A 159 3.06 -11.72 -11.32
N LEU A 160 2.47 -11.92 -10.13
CA LEU A 160 2.28 -10.85 -9.16
C LEU A 160 3.63 -10.28 -8.69
N GLN A 161 3.72 -8.94 -8.73
CA GLN A 161 4.88 -8.15 -8.31
C GLN A 161 4.58 -7.34 -7.05
N GLU A 162 3.33 -6.91 -6.85
CA GLU A 162 2.93 -6.09 -5.72
C GLU A 162 1.62 -6.60 -5.10
N LEU A 163 1.67 -6.88 -3.80
CA LEU A 163 0.51 -7.28 -3.00
C LEU A 163 0.29 -6.29 -1.86
N ARG A 164 -0.88 -5.64 -1.84
CA ARG A 164 -1.28 -4.77 -0.72
C ARG A 164 -2.54 -5.29 -0.05
N ILE A 165 -2.39 -5.75 1.19
CA ILE A 165 -3.46 -6.29 2.03
C ILE A 165 -3.47 -5.60 3.40
N HIS A 166 -3.15 -4.30 3.43
CA HIS A 166 -3.19 -3.50 4.66
C HIS A 166 -4.63 -3.32 5.16
N GLU A 167 -4.82 -3.07 6.46
CA GLU A 167 -6.15 -2.86 7.06
C GLU A 167 -7.14 -3.99 6.72
N ASN A 168 -6.80 -5.22 7.13
CA ASN A 168 -7.64 -6.40 7.02
C ASN A 168 -7.75 -7.10 8.39
N GLN A 169 -8.31 -8.31 8.43
CA GLN A 169 -8.49 -9.12 9.65
C GLN A 169 -7.58 -10.36 9.64
N ILE A 170 -6.42 -10.28 8.99
CA ILE A 170 -5.52 -11.42 8.84
C ILE A 170 -4.87 -11.73 10.18
N THR A 171 -5.08 -12.96 10.66
CA THR A 171 -4.55 -13.42 11.95
C THR A 171 -3.43 -14.44 11.81
N LYS A 172 -3.32 -15.09 10.64
CA LYS A 172 -2.35 -16.16 10.39
C LYS A 172 -1.72 -16.04 9.00
N ILE A 173 -0.41 -16.28 8.95
CA ILE A 173 0.37 -16.41 7.73
C ILE A 173 1.06 -17.77 7.80
N LYS A 174 0.57 -18.70 6.98
CA LYS A 174 1.09 -20.06 6.89
C LYS A 174 2.24 -20.12 5.90
N LYS A 175 3.05 -21.18 5.97
CA LYS A 175 4.09 -21.44 4.95
C LYS A 175 3.55 -21.50 3.51
N SER A 176 2.33 -21.98 3.32
CA SER A 176 1.68 -22.05 2.02
C SER A 176 0.98 -20.76 1.58
N SER A 177 0.87 -19.75 2.46
CA SER A 177 0.15 -18.49 2.15
C SER A 177 0.74 -17.74 0.97
N PHE A 178 2.07 -17.84 0.76
CA PHE A 178 2.78 -17.18 -0.34
C PHE A 178 3.29 -18.15 -1.41
N ALA A 179 2.74 -19.36 -1.45
CA ALA A 179 3.19 -20.39 -2.36
C ALA A 179 3.12 -19.94 -3.83
N GLY A 180 4.24 -20.02 -4.54
CA GLY A 180 4.34 -19.65 -5.95
C GLY A 180 4.49 -18.16 -6.24
N MET A 181 4.50 -17.27 -5.22
CA MET A 181 4.65 -15.83 -5.37
C MET A 181 6.13 -15.40 -5.49
N ALA A 182 6.90 -16.08 -6.35
CA ALA A 182 8.35 -15.89 -6.45
C ALA A 182 8.77 -14.54 -7.06
N ASN A 183 7.85 -13.84 -7.74
CA ASN A 183 8.10 -12.57 -8.41
C ASN A 183 7.64 -11.35 -7.62
N VAL A 184 7.04 -11.52 -6.44
CA VAL A 184 6.62 -10.40 -5.61
C VAL A 184 7.85 -9.62 -5.15
N ILE A 185 7.81 -8.31 -5.34
CA ILE A 185 8.83 -7.33 -5.01
C ILE A 185 8.40 -6.52 -3.78
N VAL A 186 7.12 -6.15 -3.72
CA VAL A 186 6.54 -5.28 -2.69
C VAL A 186 5.37 -5.98 -2.00
N MET A 187 5.41 -6.04 -0.67
CA MET A 187 4.35 -6.62 0.14
C MET A 187 3.99 -5.73 1.33
N GLU A 188 2.71 -5.35 1.41
CA GLU A 188 2.15 -4.59 2.53
C GLU A 188 1.07 -5.40 3.27
N LEU A 189 1.32 -5.64 4.55
CA LEU A 189 0.51 -6.47 5.45
C LEU A 189 0.08 -5.71 6.73
N GLY A 190 0.30 -4.39 6.77
CA GLY A 190 0.09 -3.59 7.97
C GLY A 190 -1.36 -3.51 8.44
N SER A 191 -1.57 -3.05 9.67
CA SER A 191 -2.89 -2.87 10.29
C SER A 191 -3.77 -4.14 10.22
N ASN A 192 -3.15 -5.29 10.44
CA ASN A 192 -3.82 -6.59 10.60
C ASN A 192 -3.65 -7.06 12.05
N PRO A 193 -4.63 -7.79 12.62
CA PRO A 193 -4.54 -8.37 13.97
C PRO A 193 -3.59 -9.58 14.03
N LEU A 194 -2.46 -9.52 13.33
CA LEU A 194 -1.44 -10.56 13.24
C LEU A 194 -0.60 -10.58 14.51
N SER A 195 -0.40 -11.77 15.08
CA SER A 195 0.51 -12.00 16.21
C SER A 195 1.72 -12.82 15.76
N SER A 196 2.81 -12.81 16.55
CA SER A 196 3.99 -13.66 16.25
C SER A 196 3.64 -15.15 16.16
N SER A 197 2.69 -15.63 16.97
CA SER A 197 2.20 -17.01 16.92
C SER A 197 1.38 -17.33 15.67
N GLY A 198 0.88 -16.32 14.96
CA GLY A 198 0.16 -16.46 13.71
C GLY A 198 1.09 -16.60 12.50
N VAL A 199 2.40 -16.36 12.63
CA VAL A 199 3.35 -16.41 11.52
C VAL A 199 4.19 -17.69 11.61
N ASP A 200 4.02 -18.59 10.65
CA ASP A 200 4.84 -19.80 10.57
C ASP A 200 6.33 -19.44 10.33
N ASN A 201 7.23 -20.25 10.88
CA ASN A 201 8.66 -20.11 10.59
C ASN A 201 8.93 -20.31 9.09
N GLY A 202 9.59 -19.34 8.46
CA GLY A 202 9.84 -19.37 7.02
C GLY A 202 8.58 -19.17 6.18
N ALA A 203 7.53 -18.53 6.71
CA ALA A 203 6.32 -18.21 5.95
C ALA A 203 6.61 -17.45 4.65
N PHE A 204 7.66 -16.62 4.66
CA PHE A 204 8.07 -15.77 3.54
C PHE A 204 9.12 -16.42 2.62
N ALA A 205 9.47 -17.69 2.82
CA ALA A 205 10.59 -18.34 2.12
C ALA A 205 10.41 -18.45 0.59
N ASP A 206 9.16 -18.52 0.12
CA ASP A 206 8.85 -18.62 -1.32
C ASP A 206 8.97 -17.28 -2.06
N LEU A 207 9.07 -16.15 -1.33
CA LEU A 207 9.21 -14.81 -1.88
C LEU A 207 10.66 -14.52 -2.31
N LYS A 208 11.10 -15.18 -3.38
CA LYS A 208 12.50 -15.16 -3.81
C LYS A 208 13.01 -13.79 -4.24
N ARG A 209 12.15 -12.91 -4.76
CA ARG A 209 12.51 -11.59 -5.32
C ARG A 209 12.03 -10.40 -4.47
N VAL A 210 11.48 -10.65 -3.28
CA VAL A 210 10.92 -9.56 -2.48
C VAL A 210 12.01 -8.63 -2.01
N SER A 211 11.78 -7.34 -2.23
CA SER A 211 12.69 -6.26 -1.88
C SER A 211 12.15 -5.47 -0.69
N TYR A 212 10.82 -5.30 -0.62
CA TYR A 212 10.16 -4.49 0.39
C TYR A 212 9.06 -5.31 1.09
N ILE A 213 9.16 -5.39 2.42
CA ILE A 213 8.09 -5.94 3.28
C ILE A 213 7.77 -4.92 4.36
N ARG A 214 6.49 -4.57 4.46
CA ARG A 214 5.95 -3.78 5.57
C ARG A 214 4.86 -4.53 6.32
N ILE A 215 5.13 -4.81 7.60
CA ILE A 215 4.18 -5.39 8.56
C ILE A 215 4.09 -4.40 9.73
N ALA A 216 3.40 -3.29 9.51
CA ALA A 216 3.27 -2.21 10.49
C ALA A 216 1.94 -2.29 11.25
N ASP A 217 1.87 -1.69 12.44
CA ASP A 217 0.61 -1.56 13.21
C ASP A 217 -0.11 -2.90 13.47
N THR A 218 0.65 -3.94 13.86
CA THR A 218 0.11 -5.27 14.19
C THR A 218 0.42 -5.66 15.65
N ASN A 219 0.11 -6.90 16.03
CA ASN A 219 0.39 -7.45 17.37
C ASN A 219 1.63 -8.38 17.39
N ILE A 220 2.56 -8.21 16.44
CA ILE A 220 3.80 -8.98 16.42
C ILE A 220 4.70 -8.55 17.59
N THR A 221 5.22 -9.55 18.32
CA THR A 221 6.09 -9.37 19.51
C THR A 221 7.55 -9.69 19.26
N SER A 222 7.88 -10.20 18.06
CA SER A 222 9.23 -10.61 17.66
C SER A 222 9.37 -10.55 16.15
N ILE A 223 10.54 -10.14 15.65
CA ILE A 223 10.85 -10.17 14.21
C ILE A 223 10.67 -11.60 13.66
N PRO A 224 9.91 -11.80 12.56
CA PRO A 224 9.71 -13.12 11.95
C PRO A 224 11.01 -13.79 11.54
N LYS A 225 11.13 -15.10 11.81
CA LYS A 225 12.31 -15.88 11.42
C LYS A 225 12.22 -16.37 9.98
N GLY A 226 13.38 -16.48 9.33
CA GLY A 226 13.47 -17.00 7.97
C GLY A 226 12.91 -16.02 6.92
N LEU A 227 13.10 -14.72 7.16
CA LEU A 227 12.86 -13.70 6.14
C LEU A 227 13.79 -13.93 4.92
N PRO A 228 13.34 -13.59 3.71
CA PRO A 228 14.08 -13.85 2.48
C PRO A 228 15.33 -12.97 2.40
N SER A 229 16.45 -13.53 1.92
CA SER A 229 17.74 -12.84 1.81
C SER A 229 17.79 -11.78 0.71
N SER A 230 16.81 -11.75 -0.19
CA SER A 230 16.63 -10.72 -1.21
C SER A 230 16.11 -9.39 -0.64
N LEU A 231 15.63 -9.38 0.60
CA LEU A 231 15.04 -8.21 1.23
C LEU A 231 16.01 -7.03 1.31
N PHE A 232 15.54 -5.87 0.87
CA PHE A 232 16.27 -4.61 0.87
C PHE A 232 15.73 -3.64 1.93
N GLU A 233 14.41 -3.62 2.14
CA GLU A 233 13.74 -2.81 3.15
C GLU A 233 12.77 -3.67 3.98
N LEU A 234 12.92 -3.59 5.31
CA LEU A 234 12.05 -4.24 6.28
C LEU A 234 11.44 -3.19 7.21
N HIS A 235 10.12 -3.09 7.20
CA HIS A 235 9.37 -2.16 8.03
C HIS A 235 8.47 -2.94 8.99
N LEU A 236 8.76 -2.81 10.28
CA LEU A 236 8.04 -3.42 11.41
C LEU A 236 7.65 -2.34 12.43
N ASP A 237 7.38 -1.12 11.95
CA ASP A 237 6.93 0.03 12.73
C ASP A 237 5.57 -0.22 13.42
N GLY A 238 5.37 0.33 14.63
CA GLY A 238 4.06 0.29 15.29
C GLY A 238 3.63 -1.10 15.80
N ASN A 239 4.59 -1.99 16.11
CA ASN A 239 4.30 -3.32 16.66
C ASN A 239 4.59 -3.38 18.17
N LYS A 240 4.63 -4.60 18.73
CA LYS A 240 4.90 -4.86 20.15
C LYS A 240 6.20 -5.63 20.33
N ILE A 241 7.19 -5.39 19.45
CA ILE A 241 8.46 -6.11 19.46
C ILE A 241 9.23 -5.71 20.71
N THR A 242 9.70 -6.70 21.47
CA THR A 242 10.38 -6.47 22.77
C THR A 242 11.90 -6.58 22.69
N LYS A 243 12.42 -7.33 21.71
CA LYS A 243 13.85 -7.57 21.54
C LYS A 243 14.22 -7.85 20.09
N VAL A 244 15.42 -7.44 19.71
CA VAL A 244 16.05 -7.80 18.43
C VAL A 244 17.10 -8.85 18.70
N THR A 245 16.96 -10.03 18.09
CA THR A 245 17.88 -11.16 18.29
C THR A 245 18.70 -11.44 17.03
N ALA A 246 19.89 -11.99 17.20
CA ALA A 246 20.79 -12.26 16.07
C ALA A 246 20.20 -13.27 15.08
N ASP A 247 19.48 -14.28 15.59
CA ASP A 247 18.80 -15.29 14.78
C ASP A 247 17.71 -14.69 13.87
N SER A 248 17.02 -13.64 14.32
CA SER A 248 15.92 -13.03 13.55
C SER A 248 16.38 -12.27 12.30
N LEU A 249 17.61 -11.72 12.32
CA LEU A 249 18.20 -10.97 11.20
C LEU A 249 19.16 -11.82 10.36
N LYS A 250 19.31 -13.10 10.70
CA LYS A 250 20.29 -13.99 10.07
C LYS A 250 20.07 -14.12 8.56
N GLY A 251 21.12 -13.84 7.79
CA GLY A 251 21.13 -14.02 6.34
C GLY A 251 20.57 -12.85 5.53
N LEU A 252 20.12 -11.77 6.17
CA LEU A 252 19.61 -10.55 5.53
C LEU A 252 20.76 -9.65 5.02
N LYS A 253 21.60 -10.23 4.15
CA LYS A 253 22.84 -9.60 3.68
C LYS A 253 22.61 -8.36 2.83
N ASN A 254 21.46 -8.25 2.18
CA ASN A 254 21.13 -7.14 1.28
C ASN A 254 20.31 -6.04 1.95
N LEU A 255 19.95 -6.20 3.22
CA LEU A 255 19.09 -5.26 3.91
C LEU A 255 19.78 -3.91 4.05
N SER A 256 19.14 -2.86 3.52
CA SER A 256 19.62 -1.48 3.56
C SER A 256 18.85 -0.64 4.56
N LYS A 257 17.55 -0.89 4.75
CA LYS A 257 16.71 -0.15 5.70
C LYS A 257 15.98 -1.10 6.64
N LEU A 258 16.06 -0.82 7.94
CA LEU A 258 15.35 -1.54 8.99
C LEU A 258 14.55 -0.56 9.85
N GLY A 259 13.24 -0.57 9.67
CA GLY A 259 12.29 0.20 10.46
C GLY A 259 11.74 -0.62 11.63
N LEU A 260 12.06 -0.21 12.85
CA LEU A 260 11.59 -0.79 14.11
C LEU A 260 11.05 0.29 15.07
N SER A 261 10.65 1.44 14.52
CA SER A 261 10.11 2.55 15.30
C SER A 261 8.78 2.18 15.97
N HIS A 262 8.42 2.89 17.04
CA HIS A 262 7.15 2.69 17.76
C HIS A 262 6.93 1.22 18.17
N ASN A 263 7.90 0.65 18.89
CA ASN A 263 7.83 -0.71 19.43
C ASN A 263 8.14 -0.69 20.94
N GLU A 264 8.26 -1.87 21.55
CA GLU A 264 8.56 -2.04 22.97
C GLU A 264 9.99 -2.58 23.19
N ILE A 265 10.92 -2.28 22.27
CA ILE A 265 12.24 -2.90 22.24
C ILE A 265 13.07 -2.40 23.42
N SER A 266 13.45 -3.30 24.32
CA SER A 266 14.31 -2.98 25.47
C SER A 266 15.78 -3.31 25.23
N VAL A 267 16.07 -4.26 24.34
CA VAL A 267 17.44 -4.74 24.08
C VAL A 267 17.62 -5.16 22.61
N VAL A 268 18.78 -4.82 22.06
CA VAL A 268 19.31 -5.35 20.80
C VAL A 268 20.48 -6.26 21.16
N GLU A 269 20.35 -7.56 20.85
CA GLU A 269 21.38 -8.56 21.17
C GLU A 269 22.69 -8.28 20.42
N ASN A 270 23.81 -8.43 21.11
CA ASN A 270 25.14 -8.24 20.53
C ASN A 270 25.34 -9.17 19.31
N GLY A 271 25.91 -8.63 18.24
CA GLY A 271 26.09 -9.37 16.99
C GLY A 271 24.86 -9.42 16.08
N SER A 272 23.69 -8.92 16.51
CA SER A 272 22.50 -8.84 15.64
C SER A 272 22.77 -8.02 14.37
N LEU A 273 23.41 -6.85 14.52
CA LEU A 273 23.76 -5.97 13.41
C LEU A 273 24.84 -6.55 12.49
N ALA A 274 25.62 -7.54 12.94
CA ALA A 274 26.60 -8.22 12.09
C ALA A 274 25.94 -9.09 11.00
N ASN A 275 24.68 -9.51 11.21
CA ASN A 275 23.92 -10.29 10.24
C ASN A 275 23.34 -9.44 9.08
N VAL A 276 23.35 -8.13 9.22
CA VAL A 276 22.85 -7.15 8.22
C VAL A 276 23.97 -6.21 7.78
N PRO A 277 25.09 -6.73 7.22
CA PRO A 277 26.34 -5.99 7.06
C PRO A 277 26.25 -4.76 6.15
N HIS A 278 25.23 -4.66 5.28
CA HIS A 278 25.04 -3.54 4.36
C HIS A 278 23.95 -2.56 4.81
N LEU A 279 23.49 -2.66 6.06
CA LEU A 279 22.46 -1.76 6.60
C LEU A 279 22.93 -0.31 6.58
N ARG A 280 22.10 0.58 6.04
CA ARG A 280 22.36 2.02 5.92
C ARG A 280 21.52 2.83 6.89
N GLU A 281 20.27 2.44 7.07
CA GLU A 281 19.29 3.16 7.89
C GLU A 281 18.68 2.22 8.93
N LEU A 282 18.76 2.61 10.20
CA LEU A 282 18.20 1.88 11.33
C LEU A 282 17.31 2.81 12.16
N HIS A 283 16.01 2.57 12.13
CA HIS A 283 15.05 3.33 12.93
C HIS A 283 14.66 2.50 14.15
N LEU A 284 15.08 2.95 15.33
CA LEU A 284 14.81 2.34 16.64
C LEU A 284 14.21 3.39 17.59
N ASP A 285 13.65 4.47 17.04
CA ASP A 285 13.03 5.51 17.83
C ASP A 285 11.72 5.05 18.47
N SER A 286 11.28 5.77 19.51
CA SER A 286 10.01 5.48 20.19
C SER A 286 9.95 4.03 20.69
N ASN A 287 10.98 3.63 21.44
CA ASN A 287 11.17 2.29 22.01
C ASN A 287 11.57 2.39 23.50
N MET A 288 11.98 1.27 24.09
CA MET A 288 12.34 1.16 25.52
C MET A 288 13.84 0.89 25.74
N LEU A 289 14.70 1.27 24.78
CA LEU A 289 16.15 1.00 24.85
C LEU A 289 16.80 1.76 26.01
N THR A 290 17.64 1.08 26.79
CA THR A 290 18.37 1.67 27.93
C THR A 290 19.79 2.09 27.58
N SER A 291 20.34 1.58 26.48
CA SER A 291 21.67 1.89 25.95
C SER A 291 21.67 1.92 24.43
N VAL A 292 22.71 2.50 23.84
CA VAL A 292 22.92 2.44 22.38
C VAL A 292 23.19 0.98 21.96
N PRO A 293 22.63 0.49 20.84
CA PRO A 293 22.88 -0.88 20.38
C PRO A 293 24.36 -1.17 20.12
N ALA A 294 24.85 -2.30 20.63
CA ALA A 294 26.23 -2.71 20.40
C ALA A 294 26.50 -3.09 18.93
N GLY A 295 27.74 -2.87 18.47
CA GLY A 295 28.20 -3.25 17.13
C GLY A 295 28.11 -2.15 16.07
N LEU A 296 27.54 -0.98 16.40
CA LEU A 296 27.57 0.20 15.52
C LEU A 296 29.00 0.66 15.12
N PRO A 297 30.01 0.63 16.01
CA PRO A 297 31.38 1.05 15.65
C PRO A 297 31.99 0.19 14.55
N GLU A 298 31.76 -1.13 14.63
CA GLU A 298 32.25 -2.13 13.69
C GLU A 298 31.43 -2.17 12.38
N HIS A 299 30.21 -1.65 12.41
CA HIS A 299 29.34 -1.62 11.24
C HIS A 299 29.80 -0.59 10.22
N LYS A 300 30.18 -1.07 9.03
CA LYS A 300 30.84 -0.27 7.99
C LYS A 300 29.90 0.61 7.18
N TYR A 301 28.62 0.24 7.03
CA TYR A 301 27.73 0.88 6.05
C TYR A 301 26.60 1.72 6.66
N ILE A 302 26.48 1.74 7.99
CA ILE A 302 25.36 2.44 8.64
C ILE A 302 25.63 3.94 8.61
N GLN A 303 24.63 4.71 8.18
CA GLN A 303 24.72 6.16 7.97
C GLN A 303 23.67 6.90 8.79
N VAL A 304 22.46 6.33 8.90
CA VAL A 304 21.36 6.93 9.65
C VAL A 304 20.95 6.01 10.79
N ILE A 305 20.89 6.56 12.00
CA ILE A 305 20.39 5.86 13.17
C ILE A 305 19.47 6.76 13.98
N TYR A 306 18.22 6.32 14.13
CA TYR A 306 17.26 7.01 14.98
C TYR A 306 17.06 6.27 16.30
N LEU A 307 17.41 6.93 17.40
CA LEU A 307 17.28 6.46 18.78
C LEU A 307 16.50 7.45 19.65
N HIS A 308 15.83 8.44 19.05
CA HIS A 308 15.08 9.42 19.82
C HIS A 308 13.89 8.76 20.55
N SER A 309 13.38 9.40 21.60
CA SER A 309 12.24 8.88 22.37
C SER A 309 12.46 7.46 22.93
N ASN A 310 13.63 7.21 23.51
CA ASN A 310 13.97 5.96 24.20
C ASN A 310 14.23 6.20 25.71
N LYS A 311 14.85 5.24 26.40
CA LYS A 311 15.25 5.30 27.81
C LYS A 311 16.77 5.29 27.99
N ILE A 312 17.52 5.79 27.00
CA ILE A 312 18.99 5.78 27.01
C ILE A 312 19.50 6.76 28.07
N ALA A 313 20.15 6.21 29.11
CA ALA A 313 20.61 6.99 30.26
C ALA A 313 22.05 7.50 30.10
N ALA A 314 22.90 6.78 29.36
CA ALA A 314 24.29 7.15 29.12
C ALA A 314 24.69 6.76 27.70
N VAL A 315 25.68 7.48 27.16
CA VAL A 315 26.28 7.21 25.85
C VAL A 315 27.80 7.16 26.02
N GLY A 316 28.40 6.01 25.70
CA GLY A 316 29.84 5.79 25.75
C GLY A 316 30.61 6.50 24.63
N THR A 317 31.93 6.62 24.79
CA THR A 317 32.82 7.22 23.78
C THR A 317 32.97 6.36 22.53
N GLU A 318 32.67 5.07 22.63
CA GLU A 318 32.79 4.08 21.56
C GLU A 318 31.45 3.50 21.14
N ASP A 319 30.33 4.15 21.46
CA ASP A 319 29.01 3.61 21.09
C ASP A 319 28.71 3.75 19.59
N PHE A 320 29.23 4.81 18.94
CA PHE A 320 29.02 5.08 17.51
C PHE A 320 30.28 4.93 16.67
N CYS A 321 31.42 5.38 17.21
CA CYS A 321 32.67 5.47 16.48
C CYS A 321 33.71 4.45 17.01
N PRO A 322 34.44 3.77 16.12
CA PRO A 322 35.50 2.84 16.51
C PRO A 322 36.69 3.57 17.15
N PRO A 323 37.47 2.94 18.06
CA PRO A 323 38.57 3.58 18.79
C PRO A 323 39.58 4.26 17.86
N GLY A 324 39.93 3.60 16.75
CA GLY A 324 40.77 4.15 15.69
C GLY A 324 39.99 4.71 14.51
N TYR A 325 40.62 5.59 13.73
CA TYR A 325 40.05 6.06 12.47
C TYR A 325 39.93 4.91 11.46
N ASN A 326 38.71 4.62 11.01
CA ASN A 326 38.44 3.55 10.05
C ASN A 326 37.99 4.14 8.71
N THR A 327 38.90 4.16 7.73
CA THR A 327 38.64 4.68 6.37
C THR A 327 37.56 3.92 5.61
N LYS A 328 37.23 2.70 6.03
CA LYS A 328 36.21 1.84 5.40
C LYS A 328 34.82 2.02 6.02
N LYS A 329 34.70 2.74 7.14
CA LYS A 329 33.41 3.02 7.78
C LYS A 329 32.79 4.25 7.13
N ALA A 330 31.56 4.12 6.67
CA ALA A 330 30.74 5.22 6.22
C ALA A 330 30.50 6.19 7.38
N MET A 331 30.59 7.48 7.10
CA MET A 331 30.26 8.52 8.07
C MET A 331 28.75 8.55 8.32
N TYR A 332 28.36 8.88 9.54
CA TYR A 332 26.95 9.09 9.85
C TYR A 332 26.45 10.38 9.19
N SER A 333 25.30 10.28 8.54
CA SER A 333 24.53 11.41 8.00
C SER A 333 23.38 11.83 8.92
N GLY A 334 22.98 10.97 9.86
CA GLY A 334 21.93 11.28 10.84
C GLY A 334 22.03 10.42 12.10
N ILE A 335 22.08 11.06 13.27
CA ILE A 335 21.96 10.43 14.59
C ILE A 335 20.94 11.22 15.39
N SER A 336 19.86 10.58 15.82
CA SER A 336 18.89 11.23 16.71
C SER A 336 18.91 10.63 18.11
N LEU A 337 19.09 11.45 19.13
CA LEU A 337 19.13 11.05 20.54
C LEU A 337 18.22 11.92 21.43
N PHE A 338 17.48 12.87 20.86
CA PHE A 338 16.54 13.70 21.62
C PHE A 338 15.46 12.87 22.32
N SER A 339 14.81 13.45 23.33
CA SER A 339 13.79 12.76 24.14
C SER A 339 14.30 11.47 24.81
N ASN A 340 15.58 11.44 25.20
CA ASN A 340 16.15 10.43 26.08
C ASN A 340 16.52 11.04 27.45
N PRO A 341 16.64 10.21 28.51
CA PRO A 341 17.14 10.67 29.81
C PRO A 341 18.54 11.29 29.77
N VAL A 342 19.42 10.81 28.87
CA VAL A 342 20.78 11.36 28.73
C VAL A 342 20.74 12.85 28.36
N PRO A 343 21.36 13.74 29.15
CA PRO A 343 21.49 15.14 28.81
C PRO A 343 22.67 15.37 27.86
N TYR A 344 22.60 16.41 27.02
CA TYR A 344 23.64 16.65 26.01
C TYR A 344 25.03 16.91 26.60
N TRP A 345 25.13 17.46 27.83
CA TRP A 345 26.41 17.78 28.48
C TRP A 345 27.12 16.57 29.09
N GLU A 346 26.44 15.43 29.25
CA GLU A 346 27.06 14.17 29.67
C GLU A 346 27.68 13.40 28.50
N VAL A 347 27.25 13.70 27.26
CA VAL A 347 27.79 13.08 26.06
C VAL A 347 29.10 13.76 25.68
N GLN A 348 30.20 13.02 25.75
CA GLN A 348 31.52 13.55 25.41
C GLN A 348 31.61 13.87 23.92
N PRO A 349 32.21 15.01 23.51
CA PRO A 349 32.36 15.36 22.09
C PRO A 349 33.08 14.28 21.26
N ILE A 350 34.02 13.54 21.87
CA ILE A 350 34.78 12.46 21.22
C ILE A 350 33.90 11.28 20.77
N THR A 351 32.71 11.12 21.36
CA THR A 351 31.72 10.09 21.00
C THR A 351 31.35 10.15 19.52
N PHE A 352 31.30 11.34 18.93
CA PHE A 352 30.88 11.57 17.54
C PHE A 352 32.04 11.88 16.58
N ARG A 353 33.28 11.49 16.92
CA ARG A 353 34.50 11.78 16.12
C ARG A 353 34.48 11.29 14.66
N CYS A 354 33.57 10.38 14.32
CA CYS A 354 33.38 9.82 12.98
C CYS A 354 32.16 10.41 12.24
N VAL A 355 31.65 11.55 12.71
CA VAL A 355 30.58 12.33 12.09
C VAL A 355 31.17 13.64 11.60
N PHE A 356 30.96 13.99 10.33
CA PHE A 356 31.58 15.20 9.75
C PHE A 356 30.71 16.45 9.97
N ASP A 357 29.41 16.32 9.75
CA ASP A 357 28.48 17.45 9.88
C ASP A 357 27.83 17.46 11.27
N ARG A 358 27.93 18.59 11.96
CA ARG A 358 27.22 18.81 13.24
C ARG A 358 25.69 18.75 13.04
N SER A 359 25.17 19.11 11.87
CA SER A 359 23.74 19.06 11.55
C SER A 359 23.18 17.63 11.57
N ALA A 360 24.04 16.63 11.37
CA ALA A 360 23.66 15.22 11.43
C ALA A 360 23.28 14.78 12.84
N ILE A 361 23.73 15.47 13.89
CA ILE A 361 23.56 15.05 15.28
C ILE A 361 22.40 15.84 15.90
N GLN A 362 21.30 15.15 16.17
CA GLN A 362 20.10 15.70 16.78
C GLN A 362 20.03 15.28 18.26
N LEU A 363 20.61 16.09 19.14
CA LEU A 363 20.53 15.95 20.59
C LEU A 363 19.34 16.77 21.13
N GLY A 364 18.68 16.22 22.15
CA GLY A 364 17.61 16.90 22.88
C GLY A 364 18.10 17.52 24.19
N ASN A 365 17.18 18.03 25.01
CA ASN A 365 17.44 18.61 26.33
C ASN A 365 18.28 19.89 26.31
N TYR A 366 17.89 20.87 25.47
CA TYR A 366 18.34 22.25 25.68
C TYR A 366 17.94 22.68 27.08
N ARG A 367 18.89 23.25 27.86
CA ARG A 367 18.61 23.83 29.18
C ARG A 367 17.34 24.69 29.06
N LYS A 368 16.28 24.36 29.80
CA LYS A 368 15.25 25.35 30.12
C LYS A 368 16.01 26.47 30.83
N LYS A 369 16.10 27.63 30.18
CA LYS A 369 16.72 28.83 30.74
C LYS A 369 15.99 29.24 32.01
#